data_AF-A0A1Q3UIB5-F1
#
_entry.id   AF-A0A1Q3UIB5-F1
#
_cell.length_a   1.000
_cell.length_b   1.000
_cell.length_c   1.000
_cell.angle_alpha   90.00
_cell.angle_beta   90.00
_cell.angle_gamma   90.00
#
_symmetry.space_group_name_H-M   'P 1'
#
loop_
_entity.id
_entity.type
_entity.pdbx_description
1 polymer ?
#
loop_
_entity_poly.entity_id
_entity_poly.type
_entity_poly.pdbx_seq_one_letter_code
_entity_poly.pdbx_strand_id
1 'polypeptide(L)'
;MNRLFILLLLTIAIVTGSCVKNADVQPQSITLNYTDLTLQAGSGKQLLASRYDATQIIWTSSDSTVASINEKGIIMALKEGTTLMTAKSKQYNVTATCTVKVTPLIVEGKDIGIGADGSVFIIGTDSTSSSSGYSISKLVNNTLTKLPDCGAVRVAVDPKGMPWVVTKLHTILKYNGATWVTIPGAATDIGIGANGSVYAIGNIEVSPTGGNNIMRWNGTAWETMPDCAGTRIAVAPDGTPWVVNKSNLVYKYTGNYLWDPMYNIYAYDIGIGANGAVFVTGMRLGSNDIHVYQWNNFSYDWTDLNVLGGNNISVTPDGHAWWLDKNNILQKR
;
A
#
# COMPACT_ATOMS: atom_id res chain seq x y z
N MET A 1 38.98 51.10 86.56
CA MET A 1 39.55 50.55 85.31
C MET A 1 38.42 50.16 84.38
N ASN A 2 38.21 50.97 83.34
CA ASN A 2 37.73 50.66 81.99
C ASN A 2 37.10 49.26 81.71
N ARG A 3 35.82 49.21 81.31
CA ARG A 3 35.37 48.94 79.91
C ARG A 3 33.85 48.73 79.77
N LEU A 4 33.25 49.62 78.97
CA LEU A 4 32.18 49.46 77.96
C LEU A 4 31.67 48.02 77.70
N PHE A 5 30.34 47.81 77.55
CA PHE A 5 29.73 47.00 76.46
C PHE A 5 28.18 47.15 76.37
N ILE A 6 27.75 47.98 75.41
CA ILE A 6 26.66 47.87 74.42
C ILE A 6 25.29 47.29 74.86
N LEU A 7 24.27 48.17 74.89
CA LEU A 7 22.84 47.83 74.84
C LEU A 7 22.45 47.44 73.40
N LEU A 8 21.97 46.21 73.19
CA LEU A 8 21.42 45.76 71.90
C LEU A 8 19.90 45.91 71.92
N LEU A 9 19.36 46.94 71.26
CA LEU A 9 17.92 47.06 71.00
C LEU A 9 17.52 46.09 69.88
N LEU A 10 16.71 45.09 70.23
CA LEU A 10 16.12 44.14 69.27
C LEU A 10 14.86 44.78 68.64
N THR A 11 14.98 45.28 67.41
CA THR A 11 13.81 45.71 66.62
C THR A 11 13.26 44.51 65.86
N ILE A 12 12.07 44.04 66.25
CA ILE A 12 11.32 43.01 65.52
C ILE A 12 10.70 43.67 64.29
N ALA A 13 11.28 43.42 63.12
CA ALA A 13 10.66 43.76 61.84
C ALA A 13 9.59 42.69 61.50
N ILE A 14 8.32 43.06 61.63
CA ILE A 14 7.20 42.23 61.17
C ILE A 14 7.18 42.30 59.64
N VAL A 15 7.74 41.29 58.99
CA VAL A 15 7.59 41.11 57.54
C VAL A 15 6.19 40.54 57.31
N THR A 16 5.22 41.40 57.01
CA THR A 16 3.95 40.94 56.45
C THR A 16 4.20 40.50 55.01
N GLY A 17 4.46 39.21 54.82
CA GLY A 17 4.43 38.59 53.50
C GLY A 17 3.02 38.69 52.94
N SER A 18 2.75 39.73 52.16
CA SER A 18 1.58 39.77 51.28
C SER A 18 1.76 38.68 50.23
N CYS A 19 1.20 37.51 50.48
CA CYS A 19 0.93 36.54 49.43
C CYS A 19 -0.22 37.09 48.61
N VAL A 20 0.08 37.82 47.55
CA VAL A 20 -0.86 37.90 46.43
C VAL A 20 -0.86 36.49 45.85
N LYS A 21 -1.85 35.67 46.25
CA LYS A 21 -2.20 34.49 45.46
C LYS A 21 -2.42 35.02 44.05
N ASN A 22 -1.52 34.68 43.14
CA ASN A 22 -1.67 34.98 41.73
C ASN A 22 -3.05 34.44 41.36
N ALA A 23 -4.00 35.33 41.06
CA ALA A 23 -5.34 34.91 40.72
C ALA A 23 -5.19 34.00 39.50
N ASP A 24 -5.58 32.74 39.63
CA ASP A 24 -5.57 31.78 38.53
C ASP A 24 -6.47 32.37 37.43
N VAL A 25 -5.86 33.01 36.44
CA VAL A 25 -6.59 33.66 35.36
C VAL A 25 -7.21 32.54 34.55
N GLN A 26 -8.49 32.28 34.81
CA GLN A 26 -9.31 31.32 34.09
C GLN A 26 -9.17 31.62 32.59
N PRO A 27 -8.51 30.76 31.80
CA PRO A 27 -8.36 31.01 30.40
C PRO A 27 -9.75 30.92 29.75
N GLN A 28 -10.17 32.00 29.08
CA GLN A 28 -11.50 32.09 28.47
C GLN A 28 -11.63 31.30 27.17
N SER A 29 -10.51 30.88 26.58
CA SER A 29 -10.47 30.14 25.33
C SER A 29 -9.25 29.22 25.24
N ILE A 30 -9.30 28.32 24.27
CA ILE A 30 -8.14 27.57 23.78
C ILE A 30 -7.81 28.13 22.40
N THR A 31 -6.54 28.42 22.14
CA THR A 31 -6.08 28.80 20.79
C THR A 31 -5.29 27.66 20.19
N LEU A 32 -5.79 27.09 19.10
CA LEU A 32 -5.09 26.05 18.36
C LEU A 32 -4.13 26.66 17.35
N ASN A 33 -3.02 25.98 17.07
CA ASN A 33 -2.11 26.36 15.99
C ASN A 33 -2.72 26.16 14.59
N TYR A 34 -3.81 25.39 14.48
CA TYR A 34 -4.61 25.21 13.27
C TYR A 34 -6.10 25.19 13.60
N THR A 35 -6.92 25.84 12.77
CA THR A 35 -8.38 25.69 12.76
C THR A 35 -8.85 24.76 11.65
N ASP A 36 -8.04 24.60 10.61
CA ASP A 36 -8.32 23.72 9.48
C ASP A 36 -7.03 23.08 8.98
N LEU A 37 -7.10 21.79 8.64
CA LEU A 37 -6.00 21.01 8.09
C LEU A 37 -6.50 20.18 6.92
N THR A 38 -5.72 20.13 5.84
CA THR A 38 -5.89 19.11 4.80
C THR A 38 -4.70 18.16 4.88
N LEU A 39 -4.97 16.88 5.12
CA LEU A 39 -3.96 15.83 5.30
C LEU A 39 -4.21 14.71 4.31
N GLN A 40 -3.16 14.10 3.78
CA GLN A 40 -3.30 12.90 2.97
C GLN A 40 -3.43 11.67 3.89
N ALA A 41 -4.25 10.69 3.53
CA ALA A 41 -4.35 9.44 4.29
C ALA A 41 -2.96 8.80 4.51
N GLY A 42 -2.68 8.36 5.75
CA GLY A 42 -1.37 7.87 6.20
C GLY A 42 -0.45 8.93 6.81
N SER A 43 -0.71 10.23 6.58
CA SER A 43 0.09 11.31 7.16
C SER A 43 -0.35 11.68 8.59
N GLY A 44 0.59 12.23 9.35
CA GLY A 44 0.33 12.73 10.70
C GLY A 44 0.66 14.22 10.86
N LYS A 45 -0.02 14.87 11.80
CA LYS A 45 0.21 16.28 12.13
C LYS A 45 -0.02 16.54 13.61
N GLN A 46 0.83 17.33 14.24
CA GLN A 46 0.62 17.74 15.62
C GLN A 46 -0.28 18.99 15.69
N LEU A 47 -1.36 18.86 16.45
CA LEU A 47 -2.24 19.96 16.86
C LEU A 47 -1.86 20.39 18.28
N LEU A 48 -1.64 21.69 18.47
CA LEU A 48 -1.16 22.27 19.72
C LEU A 48 -2.18 23.26 20.26
N ALA A 49 -2.48 23.15 21.55
CA ALA A 49 -3.26 24.15 22.30
C ALA A 49 -2.29 25.15 22.95
N SER A 50 -2.26 26.38 22.44
CA SER A 50 -1.37 27.43 22.95
C SER A 50 -1.65 27.73 24.41
N ARG A 51 -0.58 27.86 25.22
CA ARG A 51 -0.65 28.12 26.68
C ARG A 51 -1.24 26.99 27.52
N TYR A 52 -1.41 25.79 26.95
CA TYR A 52 -1.79 24.59 27.67
C TYR A 52 -0.70 23.52 27.50
N ASP A 53 -0.41 22.80 28.57
CA ASP A 53 0.35 21.57 28.50
C ASP A 53 -0.52 20.43 27.95
N ALA A 54 0.09 19.44 27.29
CA ALA A 54 -0.63 18.31 26.70
C ALA A 54 -1.48 17.55 27.73
N THR A 55 -1.05 17.49 29.00
CA THR A 55 -1.78 16.80 30.09
C THR A 55 -3.04 17.53 30.53
N GLN A 56 -3.18 18.82 30.20
CA GLN A 56 -4.31 19.67 30.58
C GLN A 56 -5.47 19.60 29.58
N ILE A 57 -5.25 19.00 28.41
CA ILE A 57 -6.22 18.90 27.32
C ILE A 57 -6.72 17.46 27.18
N ILE A 58 -8.00 17.33 26.88
CA ILE A 58 -8.61 16.12 26.34
C ILE A 58 -8.83 16.36 24.86
N TRP A 59 -8.31 15.45 24.03
CA TRP A 59 -8.49 15.46 22.58
C TRP A 59 -9.56 14.46 22.18
N THR A 60 -10.46 14.87 21.30
CA THR A 60 -11.46 13.96 20.69
C THR A 60 -11.59 14.23 19.20
N SER A 61 -11.91 13.19 18.44
CA SER A 61 -12.31 13.28 17.03
C SER A 61 -13.79 12.94 16.92
N SER A 62 -14.55 13.68 16.11
CA SER A 62 -15.96 13.36 15.86
C SER A 62 -16.13 12.05 15.07
N ASP A 63 -15.13 11.70 14.26
CA ASP A 63 -15.03 10.44 13.52
C ASP A 63 -13.56 9.97 13.50
N SER A 64 -13.25 9.04 14.40
CA SER A 64 -11.92 8.46 14.52
C SER A 64 -11.56 7.47 13.39
N THR A 65 -12.52 7.11 12.53
CA THR A 65 -12.26 6.29 11.33
C THR A 65 -11.76 7.11 10.15
N VAL A 66 -12.07 8.41 10.12
CA VAL A 66 -11.53 9.39 9.14
C VAL A 66 -10.16 9.89 9.58
N ALA A 67 -10.05 10.40 10.81
CA ALA A 67 -8.77 10.73 11.43
C ALA A 67 -8.83 10.59 12.95
N SER A 68 -7.81 9.99 13.53
CA SER A 68 -7.67 9.84 14.99
C SER A 68 -6.73 10.89 15.56
N ILE A 69 -6.86 11.21 16.84
CA ILE A 69 -5.94 12.08 17.58
C ILE A 69 -5.59 11.43 18.91
N ASN A 70 -4.31 11.41 19.28
CA ASN A 70 -3.87 10.85 20.56
C ASN A 70 -3.77 11.91 21.68
N GLU A 71 -3.46 11.48 22.89
CA GLU A 71 -3.35 12.36 24.07
C GLU A 71 -2.29 13.47 23.93
N LYS A 72 -1.30 13.29 23.05
CA LYS A 72 -0.25 14.29 22.75
C LYS A 72 -0.67 15.28 21.64
N GLY A 73 -1.91 15.19 21.16
CA GLY A 73 -2.41 16.01 20.06
C GLY A 73 -1.89 15.61 18.68
N ILE A 74 -1.34 14.40 18.53
CA ILE A 74 -0.88 13.91 17.22
C ILE A 74 -2.08 13.32 16.48
N ILE A 75 -2.45 13.96 15.38
CA ILE A 75 -3.45 13.51 14.43
C ILE A 75 -2.81 12.48 13.50
N MET A 76 -3.54 11.41 13.21
CA MET A 76 -3.27 10.45 12.14
C MET A 76 -4.44 10.46 11.16
N ALA A 77 -4.18 10.80 9.90
CA ALA A 77 -5.18 10.75 8.83
C ALA A 77 -5.33 9.30 8.34
N LEU A 78 -6.56 8.77 8.32
CA LEU A 78 -6.80 7.34 8.10
C LEU A 78 -7.55 7.07 6.80
N LYS A 79 -8.69 7.73 6.61
CA LYS A 79 -9.59 7.53 5.48
C LYS A 79 -10.06 8.87 4.93
N GLU A 80 -10.25 8.94 3.62
CA GLU A 80 -10.86 10.10 2.97
C GLU A 80 -12.17 10.50 3.65
N GLY A 81 -12.32 11.79 3.91
CA GLY A 81 -13.48 12.35 4.61
C GLY A 81 -13.13 13.64 5.33
N THR A 82 -14.06 14.13 6.14
CA THR A 82 -13.85 15.31 6.98
C THR A 82 -14.29 14.98 8.40
N THR A 83 -13.46 15.31 9.39
CA THR A 83 -13.77 15.12 10.81
C THR A 83 -13.35 16.34 11.62
N LEU A 84 -13.99 16.54 12.78
CA LEU A 84 -13.73 17.65 13.68
C LEU A 84 -12.89 17.19 14.87
N MET A 85 -11.69 17.75 15.01
CA MET A 85 -10.87 17.60 16.22
C MET A 85 -11.30 18.61 17.25
N THR A 86 -11.47 18.17 18.50
CA THR A 86 -11.83 19.04 19.62
C THR A 86 -10.77 18.95 20.71
N ALA A 87 -10.24 20.10 21.12
CA ALA A 87 -9.47 20.29 22.34
C ALA A 87 -10.42 20.74 23.44
N LYS A 88 -10.46 20.02 24.56
CA LYS A 88 -11.22 20.42 25.74
C LYS A 88 -10.30 20.56 26.95
N SER A 89 -10.34 21.70 27.63
CA SER A 89 -9.62 21.88 28.90
C SER A 89 -10.23 21.00 29.98
N LYS A 90 -9.38 20.25 30.70
CA LYS A 90 -9.79 19.41 31.83
C LYS A 90 -10.32 20.22 33.01
N GLN A 91 -9.78 21.42 33.22
CA GLN A 91 -10.05 22.25 34.40
C GLN A 91 -11.12 23.31 34.16
N TYR A 92 -11.10 23.95 32.98
CA TYR A 92 -11.86 25.17 32.74
C TYR A 92 -13.07 24.98 31.80
N ASN A 93 -13.31 23.74 31.33
CA ASN A 93 -14.42 23.36 30.45
C ASN A 93 -14.54 24.19 29.14
N VAL A 94 -13.49 24.91 28.75
CA VAL A 94 -13.39 25.62 27.47
C VAL A 94 -12.96 24.66 26.36
N THR A 95 -13.42 24.91 25.14
CA THR A 95 -13.13 24.09 23.96
C THR A 95 -12.61 24.92 22.79
N ALA A 96 -11.81 24.29 21.93
CA ALA A 96 -11.51 24.77 20.59
C ALA A 96 -11.54 23.61 19.61
N THR A 97 -11.78 23.91 18.33
CA THR A 97 -11.96 22.90 17.30
C THR A 97 -11.05 23.14 16.10
N CYS A 98 -10.69 22.05 15.42
CA CYS A 98 -9.98 22.07 14.15
C CYS A 98 -10.65 21.10 13.17
N THR A 99 -11.04 21.58 11.99
CA THR A 99 -11.56 20.74 10.91
C THR A 99 -10.42 20.04 10.20
N VAL A 100 -10.45 18.73 10.11
CA VAL A 100 -9.46 17.94 9.38
C VAL A 100 -10.14 17.32 8.17
N LYS A 101 -9.73 17.76 6.98
CA LYS A 101 -10.08 17.14 5.70
C LYS A 101 -8.99 16.14 5.32
N VAL A 102 -9.36 14.88 5.15
CA VAL A 102 -8.45 13.83 4.68
C VAL A 102 -8.65 13.62 3.19
N THR A 103 -7.59 13.74 2.40
CA THR A 103 -7.57 13.39 0.98
C THR A 103 -7.04 11.98 0.78
N PRO A 104 -7.46 11.29 -0.30
CA PRO A 104 -6.98 9.94 -0.59
C PRO A 104 -5.48 9.94 -0.87
N LEU A 105 -4.80 8.85 -0.50
CA LEU A 105 -3.45 8.60 -0.96
C LEU A 105 -3.49 8.22 -2.43
N ILE A 106 -2.79 8.99 -3.27
CA ILE A 106 -2.55 8.62 -4.67
C ILE A 106 -1.27 7.81 -4.70
N VAL A 107 -1.40 6.52 -4.97
CA VAL A 107 -0.26 5.63 -5.19
C VAL A 107 -0.12 5.45 -6.70
N GLU A 108 1.03 5.84 -7.23
CA GLU A 108 1.38 5.61 -8.62
C GLU A 108 2.29 4.38 -8.76
N GLY A 109 2.12 3.61 -9.83
CA GLY A 109 2.96 2.45 -10.09
C GLY A 109 2.84 1.88 -11.49
N LYS A 110 3.85 1.12 -11.90
CA LYS A 110 3.92 0.40 -13.17
C LYS A 110 3.55 -1.07 -13.06
N ASP A 111 3.60 -1.62 -11.86
CA ASP A 111 3.11 -2.96 -11.56
C ASP A 111 2.79 -3.10 -10.07
N ILE A 112 1.97 -4.09 -9.74
CA ILE A 112 1.55 -4.40 -8.36
C ILE A 112 1.62 -5.90 -8.11
N GLY A 113 2.22 -6.28 -6.99
CA GLY A 113 2.27 -7.67 -6.51
C GLY A 113 1.71 -7.77 -5.11
N ILE A 114 0.77 -8.68 -4.90
CA ILE A 114 0.16 -8.96 -3.60
C ILE A 114 0.39 -10.43 -3.24
N GLY A 115 0.95 -10.67 -2.05
CA GLY A 115 1.22 -12.00 -1.53
C GLY A 115 0.03 -12.59 -0.79
N ALA A 116 0.02 -13.91 -0.62
CA ALA A 116 -0.99 -14.62 0.17
C ALA A 116 -1.00 -14.19 1.65
N ASP A 117 0.11 -13.64 2.15
CA ASP A 117 0.22 -13.05 3.49
C ASP A 117 -0.36 -11.63 3.59
N GLY A 118 -0.81 -11.05 2.47
CA GLY A 118 -1.28 -9.68 2.37
C GLY A 118 -0.17 -8.64 2.17
N SER A 119 1.09 -9.03 2.02
CA SER A 119 2.17 -8.08 1.69
C SER A 119 1.93 -7.51 0.29
N VAL A 120 1.94 -6.17 0.18
CA VAL A 120 1.74 -5.44 -1.08
C VAL A 120 3.03 -4.75 -1.50
N PHE A 121 3.41 -4.95 -2.75
CA PHE A 121 4.55 -4.28 -3.38
C PHE A 121 4.11 -3.54 -4.63
N ILE A 122 4.64 -2.33 -4.80
CA ILE A 122 4.39 -1.46 -5.95
C ILE A 122 5.71 -1.19 -6.65
N ILE A 123 5.77 -1.47 -7.95
CA ILE A 123 6.83 -0.99 -8.82
C ILE A 123 6.51 0.45 -9.19
N GLY A 124 7.43 1.37 -8.92
CA GLY A 124 7.25 2.81 -9.08
C GLY A 124 7.23 3.28 -10.54
N THR A 125 7.14 4.59 -10.73
CA THR A 125 7.23 5.27 -12.03
C THR A 125 8.60 5.94 -12.25
N ASP A 126 9.49 5.87 -11.27
CA ASP A 126 10.83 6.45 -11.29
C ASP A 126 11.82 5.60 -12.09
N SER A 127 12.66 6.26 -12.91
CA SER A 127 13.72 5.57 -13.64
C SER A 127 14.99 5.51 -12.80
N THR A 128 15.46 4.31 -12.45
CA THR A 128 16.75 4.12 -11.76
C THR A 128 17.85 3.98 -12.82
N SER A 129 18.77 4.95 -12.93
CA SER A 129 19.68 5.07 -14.09
C SER A 129 20.71 3.93 -14.29
N SER A 130 21.22 3.85 -15.52
CA SER A 130 22.23 2.96 -16.17
C SER A 130 21.84 1.52 -16.56
N SER A 131 20.81 0.88 -15.96
CA SER A 131 20.27 -0.43 -16.43
C SER A 131 18.72 -0.55 -16.41
N SER A 132 18.03 0.49 -15.91
CA SER A 132 16.74 1.05 -16.36
C SER A 132 15.41 0.29 -16.21
N GLY A 133 15.20 -0.50 -15.16
CA GLY A 133 13.82 -0.70 -14.66
C GLY A 133 13.40 0.40 -13.69
N TYR A 134 12.39 0.12 -12.85
CA TYR A 134 11.84 1.06 -11.86
C TYR A 134 12.23 0.66 -10.44
N SER A 135 12.03 1.58 -9.47
CA SER A 135 12.12 1.19 -8.06
C SER A 135 10.97 0.29 -7.65
N ILE A 136 11.14 -0.41 -6.52
CA ILE A 136 10.08 -1.18 -5.88
C ILE A 136 9.94 -0.75 -4.42
N SER A 137 8.70 -0.63 -3.96
CA SER A 137 8.39 -0.22 -2.59
C SER A 137 7.37 -1.17 -1.97
N LYS A 138 7.52 -1.47 -0.68
CA LYS A 138 6.50 -2.16 0.12
C LYS A 138 5.49 -1.14 0.62
N LEU A 139 4.20 -1.41 0.44
CA LEU A 139 3.12 -0.57 0.99
C LEU A 139 2.75 -1.07 2.39
N VAL A 140 2.95 -0.23 3.41
CA VAL A 140 2.60 -0.51 4.81
C VAL A 140 1.86 0.69 5.37
N ASN A 141 0.62 0.51 5.85
CA ASN A 141 -0.19 1.57 6.46
C ASN A 141 -0.22 2.86 5.60
N ASN A 142 -0.53 2.73 4.31
CA ASN A 142 -0.55 3.85 3.35
C ASN A 142 0.80 4.59 3.20
N THR A 143 1.92 3.95 3.57
CA THR A 143 3.27 4.49 3.38
C THR A 143 4.07 3.53 2.51
N LEU A 144 4.68 4.06 1.45
CA LEU A 144 5.61 3.30 0.60
C LEU A 144 7.00 3.34 1.21
N THR A 145 7.54 2.16 1.53
CA THR A 145 8.92 1.99 1.97
C THR A 145 9.73 1.38 0.83
N LYS A 146 10.66 2.16 0.27
CA LYS A 146 11.49 1.76 -0.86
C LYS A 146 12.46 0.63 -0.47
N LEU A 147 12.55 -0.40 -1.32
CA LEU A 147 13.54 -1.48 -1.22
C LEU A 147 14.84 -1.09 -1.94
N PRO A 148 15.96 -1.81 -1.75
CA PRO A 148 17.17 -1.61 -2.54
C PRO A 148 16.87 -1.62 -4.05
N ASP A 149 17.46 -0.69 -4.80
CA ASP A 149 17.19 -0.57 -6.24
C ASP A 149 17.62 -1.84 -6.99
N CYS A 150 16.75 -2.33 -7.87
CA CYS A 150 17.00 -3.53 -8.68
C CYS A 150 16.51 -3.41 -10.14
N GLY A 151 15.88 -2.29 -10.51
CA GLY A 151 15.34 -2.09 -11.85
C GLY A 151 14.20 -3.07 -12.19
N ALA A 152 13.21 -3.19 -11.30
CA ALA A 152 12.07 -4.09 -11.47
C ALA A 152 11.11 -3.59 -12.56
N VAL A 153 10.48 -4.51 -13.29
CA VAL A 153 9.39 -4.24 -14.25
C VAL A 153 8.20 -5.16 -14.07
N ARG A 154 8.36 -6.31 -13.40
CA ARG A 154 7.28 -7.16 -12.92
C ARG A 154 7.53 -7.62 -11.49
N VAL A 155 6.47 -7.84 -10.72
CA VAL A 155 6.55 -8.33 -9.35
C VAL A 155 5.50 -9.40 -9.06
N ALA A 156 5.93 -10.50 -8.42
CA ALA A 156 5.06 -11.46 -7.76
C ALA A 156 5.56 -11.67 -6.33
N VAL A 157 4.69 -12.11 -5.42
CA VAL A 157 5.02 -12.21 -3.99
C VAL A 157 4.80 -13.64 -3.54
N ASP A 158 5.81 -14.23 -2.91
CA ASP A 158 5.69 -15.60 -2.41
C ASP A 158 4.82 -15.68 -1.13
N PRO A 159 4.37 -16.88 -0.72
CA PRO A 159 3.47 -17.01 0.43
C PRO A 159 4.05 -16.54 1.78
N LYS A 160 5.37 -16.27 1.84
CA LYS A 160 6.03 -15.71 3.03
C LYS A 160 6.16 -14.18 2.96
N GLY A 161 5.54 -13.54 1.96
CA GLY A 161 5.57 -12.10 1.75
C GLY A 161 6.83 -11.58 1.10
N MET A 162 7.67 -12.45 0.50
CA MET A 162 8.91 -12.03 -0.15
C MET A 162 8.67 -11.77 -1.64
N PRO A 163 9.01 -10.58 -2.15
CA PRO A 163 8.84 -10.26 -3.55
C PRO A 163 9.90 -10.95 -4.42
N TRP A 164 9.44 -11.46 -5.54
CA TRP A 164 10.25 -11.83 -6.69
C TRP A 164 9.97 -10.83 -7.80
N VAL A 165 11.01 -10.39 -8.49
CA VAL A 165 10.89 -9.41 -9.57
C VAL A 165 11.55 -9.91 -10.84
N VAL A 166 10.97 -9.51 -11.96
CA VAL A 166 11.65 -9.52 -13.26
C VAL A 166 12.16 -8.11 -13.50
N THR A 167 13.43 -7.99 -13.89
CA THR A 167 14.04 -6.70 -14.24
C THR A 167 13.91 -6.40 -15.72
N LYS A 168 14.19 -5.17 -16.12
CA LYS A 168 14.20 -4.80 -17.55
C LYS A 168 15.20 -5.60 -18.39
N LEU A 169 16.27 -6.10 -17.77
CA LEU A 169 17.26 -6.98 -18.42
C LEU A 169 16.82 -8.46 -18.42
N HIS A 170 15.53 -8.72 -18.14
CA HIS A 170 14.95 -10.05 -18.02
C HIS A 170 15.54 -10.91 -16.89
N THR A 171 16.32 -10.32 -15.98
CA THR A 171 16.86 -11.05 -14.82
C THR A 171 15.76 -11.31 -13.80
N ILE A 172 15.77 -12.49 -13.18
CA ILE A 172 14.84 -12.84 -12.11
C ILE A 172 15.56 -12.67 -10.77
N LEU A 173 15.00 -11.86 -9.87
CA LEU A 173 15.56 -11.60 -8.54
C LEU A 173 14.55 -11.95 -7.46
N LYS A 174 14.99 -12.55 -6.36
CA LYS A 174 14.20 -12.78 -5.14
C LYS A 174 14.77 -11.94 -4.00
N TYR A 175 13.91 -11.21 -3.29
CA TYR A 175 14.33 -10.53 -2.06
C TYR A 175 14.36 -11.51 -0.88
N ASN A 176 15.43 -11.48 -0.08
CA ASN A 176 15.60 -12.37 1.09
C ASN A 176 15.31 -11.67 2.44
N GLY A 177 14.84 -10.42 2.41
CA GLY A 177 14.67 -9.58 3.61
C GLY A 177 15.75 -8.51 3.77
N ALA A 178 16.91 -8.65 3.11
CA ALA A 178 18.01 -7.70 3.16
C ALA A 178 18.54 -7.32 1.76
N THR A 179 18.69 -8.30 0.86
CA THR A 179 19.28 -8.13 -0.47
C THR A 179 18.51 -8.89 -1.55
N TRP A 180 18.77 -8.51 -2.80
CA TRP A 180 18.30 -9.24 -3.97
C TRP A 180 19.24 -10.41 -4.28
N VAL A 181 18.65 -11.60 -4.43
CA VAL A 181 19.35 -12.83 -4.83
C VAL A 181 18.92 -13.17 -6.25
N THR A 182 19.88 -13.33 -7.16
CA THR A 182 19.60 -13.74 -8.54
C THR A 182 19.13 -15.18 -8.60
N ILE A 183 18.02 -15.40 -9.28
CA ILE A 183 17.52 -16.72 -9.66
C ILE A 183 17.96 -16.99 -11.10
N PRO A 184 18.50 -18.18 -11.42
CA PRO A 184 18.96 -18.49 -12.78
C PRO A 184 17.80 -18.38 -13.78
N GLY A 185 18.12 -18.09 -15.05
CA GLY A 185 17.13 -17.96 -16.12
C GLY A 185 16.76 -16.51 -16.45
N ALA A 186 15.88 -16.35 -17.44
CA ALA A 186 15.41 -15.05 -17.91
C ALA A 186 13.89 -15.07 -18.12
N ALA A 187 13.22 -13.99 -17.74
CA ALA A 187 11.76 -13.87 -17.83
C ALA A 187 11.31 -12.49 -18.33
N THR A 188 10.08 -12.43 -18.82
CA THR A 188 9.35 -11.19 -19.10
C THR A 188 8.20 -10.95 -18.14
N ASP A 189 7.73 -12.02 -17.46
CA ASP A 189 6.68 -11.95 -16.45
C ASP A 189 6.80 -13.10 -15.44
N ILE A 190 6.23 -12.95 -14.24
CA ILE A 190 6.34 -13.93 -13.15
C ILE A 190 5.03 -14.00 -12.35
N GLY A 191 4.63 -15.21 -11.96
CA GLY A 191 3.45 -15.47 -11.14
C GLY A 191 3.74 -16.49 -10.04
N ILE A 192 3.19 -16.27 -8.85
CA ILE A 192 3.38 -17.14 -7.68
C ILE A 192 2.03 -17.44 -7.02
N GLY A 193 1.74 -18.72 -6.83
CA GLY A 193 0.50 -19.17 -6.19
C GLY A 193 0.63 -19.26 -4.68
N ALA A 194 -0.50 -19.27 -3.96
CA ALA A 194 -0.52 -19.37 -2.49
C ALA A 194 0.13 -20.66 -1.95
N ASN A 195 0.18 -21.75 -2.74
CA ASN A 195 0.93 -22.96 -2.39
C ASN A 195 2.45 -22.87 -2.62
N GLY A 196 2.95 -21.74 -3.11
CA GLY A 196 4.37 -21.51 -3.40
C GLY A 196 4.84 -21.98 -4.77
N SER A 197 3.95 -22.45 -5.64
CA SER A 197 4.29 -22.74 -7.04
C SER A 197 4.67 -21.45 -7.75
N VAL A 198 5.81 -21.46 -8.45
CA VAL A 198 6.33 -20.30 -9.19
C VAL A 198 6.37 -20.64 -10.67
N TYR A 199 5.77 -19.78 -11.48
CA TYR A 199 5.83 -19.84 -12.93
C TYR A 199 6.31 -18.50 -13.50
N ALA A 200 6.88 -18.54 -14.69
CA ALA A 200 7.33 -17.35 -15.40
C ALA A 200 7.05 -17.48 -16.90
N ILE A 201 6.82 -16.33 -17.54
CA ILE A 201 6.91 -16.21 -18.99
C ILE A 201 8.38 -15.92 -19.32
N GLY A 202 9.02 -16.77 -20.11
CA GLY A 202 10.40 -16.60 -20.56
C GLY A 202 10.57 -15.47 -21.58
N ASN A 203 11.78 -15.31 -22.11
CA ASN A 203 12.10 -14.31 -23.13
C ASN A 203 12.33 -14.90 -24.54
N ILE A 204 11.95 -16.17 -24.75
CA ILE A 204 12.06 -16.85 -26.04
C ILE A 204 10.67 -16.91 -26.67
N GLU A 205 10.47 -16.23 -27.79
CA GLU A 205 9.22 -16.31 -28.55
C GLU A 205 9.06 -17.70 -29.17
N VAL A 206 7.97 -18.39 -28.86
CA VAL A 206 7.64 -19.74 -29.37
C VAL A 206 6.39 -19.76 -30.23
N SER A 207 5.63 -18.66 -30.25
CA SER A 207 4.48 -18.49 -31.13
C SER A 207 4.24 -17.02 -31.48
N PRO A 208 4.04 -16.65 -32.76
CA PRO A 208 3.82 -15.25 -33.17
C PRO A 208 2.50 -14.66 -32.63
N THR A 209 1.52 -15.51 -32.32
CA THR A 209 0.22 -15.14 -31.74
C THR A 209 0.10 -15.54 -30.26
N GLY A 210 0.87 -16.53 -29.82
CA GLY A 210 0.88 -17.01 -28.44
C GLY A 210 1.83 -16.23 -27.53
N GLY A 211 3.01 -15.84 -28.03
CA GLY A 211 4.04 -15.15 -27.26
C GLY A 211 5.22 -16.05 -26.88
N ASN A 212 5.74 -15.86 -25.67
CA ASN A 212 6.98 -16.48 -25.20
C ASN A 212 6.72 -17.82 -24.49
N ASN A 213 7.77 -18.63 -24.34
CA ASN A 213 7.72 -19.90 -23.62
C ASN A 213 7.27 -19.72 -22.16
N ILE A 214 6.53 -20.70 -21.64
CA ILE A 214 6.12 -20.73 -20.23
C ILE A 214 7.06 -21.67 -19.47
N MET A 215 7.48 -21.26 -18.27
CA MET A 215 8.42 -22.00 -17.44
C MET A 215 7.89 -22.22 -16.03
N ARG A 216 8.18 -23.38 -15.43
CA ARG A 216 7.87 -23.73 -14.04
C ARG A 216 9.15 -23.88 -13.23
N TRP A 217 9.20 -23.28 -12.04
CA TRP A 217 10.33 -23.47 -11.12
C TRP A 217 10.18 -24.79 -10.36
N ASN A 218 11.23 -25.62 -10.36
CA ASN A 218 11.25 -26.90 -9.62
C ASN A 218 11.97 -26.83 -8.26
N GLY A 219 12.42 -25.64 -7.85
CA GLY A 219 13.25 -25.44 -6.66
C GLY A 219 14.73 -25.20 -6.95
N THR A 220 15.21 -25.62 -8.12
CA THR A 220 16.63 -25.52 -8.52
C THR A 220 16.84 -24.97 -9.93
N ALA A 221 15.92 -25.25 -10.86
CA ALA A 221 15.96 -24.83 -12.24
C ALA A 221 14.55 -24.56 -12.79
N TRP A 222 14.51 -23.89 -13.94
CA TRP A 222 13.28 -23.69 -14.72
C TRP A 222 13.07 -24.84 -15.70
N GLU A 223 11.87 -25.41 -15.67
CA GLU A 223 11.39 -26.41 -16.61
C GLU A 223 10.47 -25.73 -17.62
N THR A 224 10.79 -25.81 -18.91
CA THR A 224 9.93 -25.26 -19.96
C THR A 224 8.71 -26.16 -20.16
N MET A 225 7.53 -25.55 -20.21
CA MET A 225 6.28 -26.25 -20.53
C MET A 225 6.15 -26.36 -22.06
N PRO A 226 5.96 -27.58 -22.62
CA PRO A 226 5.73 -27.79 -24.04
C PRO A 226 4.38 -27.24 -24.50
N ASP A 227 4.28 -26.99 -25.80
CA ASP A 227 3.04 -26.68 -26.54
C ASP A 227 2.19 -25.53 -25.97
N CYS A 228 2.85 -24.55 -25.35
CA CYS A 228 2.18 -23.39 -24.77
C CYS A 228 3.03 -22.12 -24.87
N ALA A 229 2.34 -20.98 -24.83
CA ALA A 229 2.93 -19.66 -24.99
C ALA A 229 2.10 -18.62 -24.23
N GLY A 230 2.76 -17.57 -23.72
CA GLY A 230 2.08 -16.50 -23.00
C GLY A 230 2.84 -15.18 -23.02
N THR A 231 2.19 -14.14 -22.51
CA THR A 231 2.76 -12.81 -22.28
C THR A 231 2.48 -12.29 -20.86
N ARG A 232 1.43 -12.82 -20.20
CA ARG A 232 1.15 -12.62 -18.77
C ARG A 232 0.83 -13.93 -18.08
N ILE A 233 1.12 -14.02 -16.79
CA ILE A 233 0.85 -15.21 -15.99
C ILE A 233 0.42 -14.88 -14.55
N ALA A 234 -0.62 -15.57 -14.09
CA ALA A 234 -0.99 -15.62 -12.68
C ALA A 234 -1.18 -17.08 -12.25
N VAL A 235 -0.99 -17.37 -10.96
CA VAL A 235 -1.01 -18.74 -10.46
C VAL A 235 -2.05 -18.86 -9.36
N ALA A 236 -2.98 -19.80 -9.53
CA ALA A 236 -4.05 -20.06 -8.59
C ALA A 236 -3.51 -20.66 -7.27
N PRO A 237 -4.31 -20.64 -6.19
CA PRO A 237 -3.88 -21.13 -4.87
C PRO A 237 -3.44 -22.60 -4.87
N ASP A 238 -4.01 -23.41 -5.75
CA ASP A 238 -3.68 -24.83 -5.95
C ASP A 238 -2.42 -25.05 -6.83
N GLY A 239 -1.81 -23.98 -7.33
CA GLY A 239 -0.63 -24.01 -8.21
C GLY A 239 -0.96 -24.05 -9.70
N THR A 240 -2.23 -23.99 -10.08
CA THR A 240 -2.65 -23.99 -11.49
C THR A 240 -2.34 -22.63 -12.14
N PRO A 241 -1.47 -22.55 -13.18
CA PRO A 241 -1.22 -21.31 -13.87
C PRO A 241 -2.37 -20.96 -14.84
N TRP A 242 -2.66 -19.67 -14.93
CA TRP A 242 -3.48 -19.06 -15.98
C TRP A 242 -2.61 -18.06 -16.74
N VAL A 243 -2.81 -17.97 -18.05
CA VAL A 243 -2.02 -17.10 -18.92
C VAL A 243 -2.89 -16.24 -19.81
N VAL A 244 -2.36 -15.07 -20.14
CA VAL A 244 -2.79 -14.26 -21.28
C VAL A 244 -1.74 -14.41 -22.36
N ASN A 245 -2.17 -14.63 -23.60
CA ASN A 245 -1.26 -14.78 -24.74
C ASN A 245 -1.07 -13.47 -25.52
N LYS A 246 -0.24 -13.47 -26.57
CA LYS A 246 0.05 -12.28 -27.40
C LYS A 246 -1.14 -11.79 -28.23
N SER A 247 -2.16 -12.62 -28.41
CA SER A 247 -3.48 -12.25 -28.96
C SER A 247 -4.50 -11.83 -27.90
N ASN A 248 -4.07 -11.58 -26.66
CA ASN A 248 -4.92 -11.21 -25.52
C ASN A 248 -5.93 -12.29 -25.10
N LEU A 249 -5.81 -13.52 -25.57
CA LEU A 249 -6.68 -14.63 -25.18
C LEU A 249 -6.22 -15.22 -23.83
N VAL A 250 -7.19 -15.63 -23.01
CA VAL A 250 -6.95 -16.19 -21.68
C VAL A 250 -7.03 -17.70 -21.72
N TYR A 251 -6.09 -18.38 -21.06
CA TYR A 251 -6.07 -19.84 -20.93
C TYR A 251 -5.80 -20.27 -19.50
N LYS A 252 -6.46 -21.35 -19.08
CA LYS A 252 -6.24 -22.04 -17.81
C LYS A 252 -5.57 -23.37 -18.05
N TYR A 253 -4.49 -23.66 -17.33
CA TYR A 253 -3.87 -24.99 -17.36
C TYR A 253 -4.77 -26.07 -16.75
N THR A 254 -4.87 -27.22 -17.39
CA THR A 254 -5.71 -28.35 -16.92
C THR A 254 -4.95 -29.63 -16.60
N GLY A 255 -3.61 -29.59 -16.65
CA GLY A 255 -2.76 -30.75 -16.45
C GLY A 255 -2.31 -31.38 -17.76
N ASN A 256 -1.26 -32.21 -17.72
CA ASN A 256 -0.73 -32.93 -18.88
C ASN A 256 -0.44 -32.05 -20.11
N TYR A 257 -0.02 -30.80 -19.88
CA TYR A 257 0.29 -29.83 -20.94
C TYR A 257 -0.93 -29.32 -21.74
N LEU A 258 -2.14 -29.48 -21.19
CA LEU A 258 -3.38 -28.99 -21.77
C LEU A 258 -3.79 -27.64 -21.16
N TRP A 259 -4.46 -26.84 -22.00
CA TRP A 259 -4.89 -25.48 -21.69
C TRP A 259 -6.31 -25.25 -22.21
N ASP A 260 -7.23 -24.91 -21.30
CA ASP A 260 -8.59 -24.58 -21.65
C ASP A 260 -8.71 -23.08 -21.95
N PRO A 261 -9.32 -22.69 -23.08
CA PRO A 261 -9.58 -21.28 -23.40
C PRO A 261 -10.71 -20.70 -22.56
N MET A 262 -10.49 -19.52 -21.99
CA MET A 262 -11.50 -18.75 -21.27
C MET A 262 -12.05 -17.66 -22.20
N TYR A 263 -13.19 -17.94 -22.83
CA TYR A 263 -13.76 -17.13 -23.92
C TYR A 263 -14.32 -15.77 -23.47
N ASN A 264 -14.80 -14.97 -24.44
CA ASN A 264 -15.54 -13.71 -24.25
C ASN A 264 -14.74 -12.51 -23.71
N ILE A 265 -13.41 -12.62 -23.59
CA ILE A 265 -12.53 -11.52 -23.18
C ILE A 265 -11.26 -11.44 -24.03
N TYR A 266 -10.76 -10.21 -24.22
CA TYR A 266 -9.36 -9.93 -24.51
C TYR A 266 -8.72 -9.28 -23.29
N ALA A 267 -7.84 -10.01 -22.59
CA ALA A 267 -7.17 -9.55 -21.38
C ALA A 267 -5.82 -8.89 -21.69
N TYR A 268 -5.45 -7.90 -20.87
CA TYR A 268 -4.14 -7.24 -20.91
C TYR A 268 -3.25 -7.65 -19.76
N ASP A 269 -3.87 -7.97 -18.62
CA ASP A 269 -3.23 -8.56 -17.47
C ASP A 269 -4.20 -9.44 -16.67
N ILE A 270 -3.64 -10.33 -15.86
CA ILE A 270 -4.41 -11.31 -15.07
C ILE A 270 -3.86 -11.39 -13.65
N GLY A 271 -4.77 -11.45 -12.67
CA GLY A 271 -4.44 -11.60 -11.26
C GLY A 271 -5.31 -12.66 -10.60
N ILE A 272 -4.74 -13.42 -9.67
CA ILE A 272 -5.45 -14.46 -8.92
C ILE A 272 -5.13 -14.33 -7.43
N GLY A 273 -6.17 -14.27 -6.60
CA GLY A 273 -6.05 -14.11 -5.15
C GLY A 273 -5.85 -15.45 -4.45
N ALA A 274 -5.39 -15.41 -3.20
CA ALA A 274 -5.23 -16.63 -2.39
C ALA A 274 -6.56 -17.36 -2.12
N ASN A 275 -7.70 -16.67 -2.24
CA ASN A 275 -9.04 -17.27 -2.20
C ASN A 275 -9.48 -17.93 -3.51
N GLY A 276 -8.71 -17.80 -4.59
CA GLY A 276 -9.02 -18.34 -5.92
C GLY A 276 -9.84 -17.42 -6.82
N ALA A 277 -10.15 -16.20 -6.39
CA ALA A 277 -10.80 -15.22 -7.26
C ALA A 277 -9.85 -14.81 -8.39
N VAL A 278 -10.34 -14.86 -9.63
CA VAL A 278 -9.59 -14.52 -10.84
C VAL A 278 -10.14 -13.24 -11.43
N PHE A 279 -9.27 -12.27 -11.68
CA PHE A 279 -9.61 -11.02 -12.32
C PHE A 279 -8.67 -10.73 -13.49
N VAL A 280 -9.19 -9.99 -14.46
CA VAL A 280 -8.41 -9.46 -15.59
C VAL A 280 -8.72 -7.98 -15.78
N THR A 281 -7.73 -7.23 -16.24
CA THR A 281 -8.00 -6.00 -16.99
C THR A 281 -8.07 -6.35 -18.47
N GLY A 282 -8.97 -5.70 -19.21
CA GLY A 282 -9.14 -6.02 -20.62
C GLY A 282 -10.43 -5.47 -21.20
N MET A 283 -10.83 -6.01 -22.33
CA MET A 283 -12.08 -5.66 -23.02
C MET A 283 -12.91 -6.91 -23.30
N ARG A 284 -14.23 -6.81 -23.15
CA ARG A 284 -15.16 -7.82 -23.65
C ARG A 284 -15.16 -7.85 -25.18
N LEU A 285 -15.34 -9.04 -25.78
CA LEU A 285 -15.48 -9.13 -27.24
C LEU A 285 -16.62 -8.23 -27.73
N GLY A 286 -16.34 -7.38 -28.71
CA GLY A 286 -17.29 -6.41 -29.25
C GLY A 286 -17.44 -5.12 -28.43
N SER A 287 -16.69 -4.95 -27.34
CA SER A 287 -16.60 -3.71 -26.58
C SER A 287 -15.35 -2.89 -26.96
N ASN A 288 -15.39 -1.59 -26.70
CA ASN A 288 -14.24 -0.69 -26.78
C ASN A 288 -13.73 -0.24 -25.41
N ASP A 289 -14.46 -0.55 -24.34
CA ASP A 289 -14.11 -0.10 -23.00
C ASP A 289 -13.16 -1.11 -22.32
N ILE A 290 -12.07 -0.58 -21.77
CA ILE A 290 -11.13 -1.35 -20.97
C ILE A 290 -11.62 -1.33 -19.53
N HIS A 291 -12.11 -2.47 -19.04
CA HIS A 291 -12.67 -2.63 -17.70
C HIS A 291 -11.90 -3.66 -16.88
N VAL A 292 -12.31 -3.80 -15.61
CA VAL A 292 -11.96 -4.94 -14.75
C VAL A 292 -13.08 -5.98 -14.81
N TYR A 293 -12.70 -7.23 -15.09
CA TYR A 293 -13.62 -8.35 -15.14
C TYR A 293 -13.25 -9.41 -14.11
N GLN A 294 -14.26 -10.06 -13.54
CA GLN A 294 -14.10 -11.20 -12.64
C GLN A 294 -14.58 -12.48 -13.33
N TRP A 295 -13.81 -13.56 -13.26
CA TRP A 295 -14.24 -14.87 -13.74
C TRP A 295 -15.33 -15.44 -12.83
N ASN A 296 -16.43 -15.90 -13.41
CA ASN A 296 -17.52 -16.54 -12.69
C ASN A 296 -17.56 -18.04 -13.00
N ASN A 297 -17.23 -18.86 -12.01
CA ASN A 297 -17.21 -20.33 -12.14
C ASN A 297 -18.60 -20.97 -12.34
N PHE A 298 -19.70 -20.26 -12.02
CA PHE A 298 -21.05 -20.77 -12.22
C PHE A 298 -21.52 -20.56 -13.65
N SER A 299 -21.31 -19.37 -14.21
CA SER A 299 -21.71 -19.04 -15.58
C SER A 299 -20.67 -19.40 -16.64
N TYR A 300 -19.44 -19.75 -16.22
CA TYR A 300 -18.29 -19.94 -17.11
C TYR A 300 -18.06 -18.74 -18.02
N ASP A 301 -18.19 -17.53 -17.46
CA ASP A 301 -18.06 -16.27 -18.20
C ASP A 301 -17.50 -15.15 -17.32
N TRP A 302 -17.06 -14.07 -17.95
CA TRP A 302 -16.50 -12.88 -17.31
C TRP A 302 -17.60 -11.89 -16.91
N THR A 303 -17.69 -11.61 -15.61
CA THR A 303 -18.57 -10.57 -15.06
C THR A 303 -17.86 -9.22 -15.12
N ASP A 304 -18.43 -8.26 -15.85
CA ASP A 304 -17.94 -6.88 -15.88
C ASP A 304 -18.25 -6.19 -14.55
N LEU A 305 -17.23 -5.63 -13.89
CA LEU A 305 -17.43 -4.87 -12.67
C LEU A 305 -17.92 -3.43 -12.96
N ASN A 306 -17.92 -3.00 -14.23
CA ASN A 306 -18.28 -1.65 -14.65
C ASN A 306 -17.38 -0.58 -13.99
N VAL A 307 -16.07 -0.84 -13.98
CA VAL A 307 -15.02 0.12 -13.61
C VAL A 307 -13.94 0.11 -14.67
N LEU A 308 -13.38 1.29 -14.94
CA LEU A 308 -12.25 1.45 -15.86
C LEU A 308 -11.06 0.63 -15.36
N GLY A 309 -10.55 -0.24 -16.23
CA GLY A 309 -9.38 -1.06 -16.00
C GLY A 309 -8.08 -0.30 -16.32
N GLY A 310 -7.00 -1.06 -16.45
CA GLY A 310 -5.71 -0.55 -16.88
C GLY A 310 -4.76 -1.66 -17.29
N ASN A 311 -3.47 -1.48 -17.03
CA ASN A 311 -2.43 -2.34 -17.62
C ASN A 311 -1.95 -3.47 -16.71
N ASN A 312 -2.24 -3.38 -15.41
CA ASN A 312 -1.74 -4.30 -14.40
C ASN A 312 -2.79 -4.56 -13.32
N ILE A 313 -2.88 -5.79 -12.83
CA ILE A 313 -3.82 -6.20 -11.79
C ILE A 313 -3.23 -7.25 -10.85
N SER A 314 -3.52 -7.11 -9.57
CA SER A 314 -3.25 -8.11 -8.55
C SER A 314 -4.47 -8.26 -7.65
N VAL A 315 -4.54 -9.37 -6.92
CA VAL A 315 -5.74 -9.72 -6.14
C VAL A 315 -5.32 -10.00 -4.71
N THR A 316 -6.04 -9.40 -3.77
CA THR A 316 -5.78 -9.58 -2.35
C THR A 316 -6.16 -10.99 -1.87
N PRO A 317 -5.62 -11.44 -0.72
CA PRO A 317 -5.97 -12.75 -0.17
C PRO A 317 -7.47 -12.96 0.08
N ASP A 318 -8.21 -11.88 0.37
CA ASP A 318 -9.66 -11.88 0.59
C ASP A 318 -10.49 -11.69 -0.70
N GLY A 319 -9.85 -11.57 -1.87
CA GLY A 319 -10.52 -11.63 -3.18
C GLY A 319 -10.90 -10.30 -3.80
N HIS A 320 -10.26 -9.20 -3.40
CA HIS A 320 -10.46 -7.88 -3.97
C HIS A 320 -9.41 -7.58 -5.04
N ALA A 321 -9.84 -6.95 -6.13
CA ALA A 321 -8.99 -6.56 -7.25
C ALA A 321 -8.32 -5.21 -6.97
N TRP A 322 -7.00 -5.17 -7.10
CA TRP A 322 -6.21 -3.94 -7.07
C TRP A 322 -5.50 -3.81 -8.40
N TRP A 323 -5.69 -2.69 -9.10
CA TRP A 323 -5.14 -2.51 -10.44
C TRP A 323 -4.57 -1.11 -10.62
N LEU A 324 -3.68 -0.98 -11.59
CA LEU A 324 -3.13 0.31 -12.01
C LEU A 324 -3.89 0.76 -13.25
N ASP A 325 -4.58 1.90 -13.16
CA ASP A 325 -5.35 2.46 -14.27
C ASP A 325 -4.44 2.98 -15.40
N LYS A 326 -5.05 3.52 -16.47
CA LYS A 326 -4.31 4.07 -17.62
C LYS A 326 -3.32 5.19 -17.27
N ASN A 327 -3.52 5.87 -16.15
CA ASN A 327 -2.65 6.93 -15.66
C ASN A 327 -1.60 6.40 -14.67
N ASN A 328 -1.53 5.08 -14.48
CA ASN A 328 -0.65 4.42 -13.51
C ASN A 328 -1.07 4.67 -12.05
N ILE A 329 -2.33 5.03 -11.78
CA ILE A 329 -2.84 5.25 -10.42
C ILE A 329 -3.46 3.96 -9.90
N LEU A 330 -3.12 3.59 -8.67
CA LEU A 330 -3.67 2.44 -7.98
C LEU A 330 -5.15 2.64 -7.65
N GLN A 331 -5.96 1.70 -8.11
CA GLN A 331 -7.39 1.56 -7.82
C GLN A 331 -7.63 0.26 -7.03
N LYS A 332 -8.74 0.19 -6.29
CA LYS A 332 -9.10 -0.95 -5.43
C LYS A 332 -10.60 -1.24 -5.52
N ARG A 333 -10.99 -2.51 -5.58
CA ARG A 333 -12.40 -2.94 -5.60
C ARG A 333 -12.61 -4.32 -5.01
#